data_AF-H5WVI9-F1
#
_entry.id   AF-H5WVI9-F1
#
_cell.length_a   1.000
_cell.length_b   1.000
_cell.length_c   1.000
_cell.angle_alpha   90.00
_cell.angle_beta   90.00
_cell.angle_gamma   90.00
#
_symmetry.space_group_name_H-M   'P 1'
#
loop_
_entity.id
_entity.type
_entity.pdbx_description
1 polymer ?
#
loop_
_entity_poly.entity_id
_entity_poly.type
_entity_poly.pdbx_seq_one_letter_code
_entity_poly.pdbx_strand_id
1 'polypeptide(L)'
;MAGSSRKRAQGLFKKGDKKPDAPPGPVVPCPRAIAETKAKQRLREDLGPEHFDSDGRLRWPADEGFASPPVKAKLPENTIIDRYSAQIGEKDYGSFFAPEGTAYESRSLPYDQAKMQHARYRVLKPLEVSSGPAAPAFGQTGGGLQFKTPLSTSDLIRDGYLELISP
;
A
#
# COMPACT_ATOMS: atom_id res chain seq x y z
N MET A 1 76.16 -37.72 22.84
CA MET A 1 76.25 -36.58 21.90
C MET A 1 75.17 -36.73 20.85
N ALA A 2 74.45 -35.64 20.54
CA ALA A 2 73.60 -35.35 19.36
C ALA A 2 72.57 -36.44 18.94
N GLY A 3 71.29 -36.17 18.65
CA GLY A 3 70.52 -34.95 18.43
C GLY A 3 69.24 -35.34 17.67
N SER A 4 68.17 -34.57 17.89
CA SER A 4 67.05 -34.30 16.98
C SER A 4 66.17 -35.46 16.46
N SER A 5 64.90 -35.50 16.89
CA SER A 5 63.75 -35.35 15.95
C SER A 5 62.38 -35.19 16.64
N ARG A 6 61.95 -33.92 16.64
CA ARG A 6 60.59 -33.32 16.57
C ARG A 6 59.36 -34.19 16.88
N LYS A 7 58.69 -33.85 18.00
CA LYS A 7 57.24 -34.02 18.19
C LYS A 7 56.47 -33.21 17.14
N ARG A 8 55.55 -33.83 16.39
CA ARG A 8 54.43 -33.13 15.74
C ARG A 8 53.29 -33.02 16.75
N ALA A 9 53.10 -31.83 17.32
CA ALA A 9 51.86 -31.47 17.98
C ALA A 9 50.87 -30.97 16.92
N GLN A 10 49.65 -31.46 16.99
CA GLN A 10 48.53 -31.09 16.12
C GLN A 10 48.12 -29.65 16.43
N GLY A 11 48.09 -28.79 15.41
CA GLY A 11 47.55 -27.43 15.54
C GLY A 11 46.03 -27.46 15.49
N LEU A 12 45.39 -27.29 16.65
CA LEU A 12 43.98 -26.90 16.74
C LEU A 12 43.87 -25.43 16.31
N PHE A 13 43.34 -25.17 15.12
CA PHE A 13 42.92 -23.83 14.74
C PHE A 13 41.67 -23.44 15.55
N LYS A 14 41.82 -22.45 16.44
CA LYS A 14 40.66 -21.77 17.05
C LYS A 14 39.93 -21.01 15.94
N LYS A 15 38.70 -21.42 15.61
CA LYS A 15 37.75 -20.58 14.88
C LYS A 15 37.49 -19.35 15.75
N GLY A 16 37.89 -18.17 15.27
CA GLY A 16 37.41 -16.92 15.82
C GLY A 16 35.91 -16.81 15.55
N ASP A 17 35.13 -16.62 16.61
CA ASP A 17 33.71 -16.30 16.51
C ASP A 17 33.56 -14.99 15.73
N LYS A 18 33.17 -15.10 14.45
CA LYS A 18 32.74 -13.93 13.68
C LYS A 18 31.44 -13.46 14.31
N LYS A 19 31.48 -12.27 14.92
CA LYS A 19 30.28 -11.51 15.28
C LYS A 19 29.35 -11.49 14.05
N PRO A 20 28.06 -11.84 14.17
CA PRO A 20 27.16 -11.77 13.03
C PRO A 20 27.16 -10.34 12.49
N ASP A 21 27.33 -10.21 11.17
CA ASP A 21 27.26 -8.93 10.48
C ASP A 21 25.94 -8.26 10.86
N ALA A 22 26.01 -7.02 11.30
CA ALA A 22 24.81 -6.23 11.57
C ALA A 22 23.97 -6.20 10.27
N PRO A 23 22.63 -6.33 10.36
CA PRO A 23 21.79 -6.25 9.17
C PRO A 23 22.12 -4.94 8.45
N PRO A 24 22.18 -4.94 7.10
CA PRO A 24 22.41 -3.71 6.35
C PRO A 24 21.37 -2.68 6.82
N GLY A 25 21.84 -1.48 7.17
CA GLY A 25 20.96 -0.39 7.55
C GLY A 25 19.90 -0.15 6.46
N PRO A 26 18.79 0.55 6.77
CA PRO A 26 17.73 0.78 5.80
C PRO A 26 18.33 1.37 4.53
N VAL A 27 18.19 0.64 3.41
CA VAL A 27 18.65 1.10 2.11
C VAL A 27 17.83 2.32 1.76
N VAL A 28 18.44 3.50 1.84
CA VAL A 28 17.78 4.76 1.50
C VAL A 28 17.48 4.73 0.00
N PRO A 29 16.20 4.87 -0.39
CA PRO A 29 15.84 4.89 -1.81
C PRO A 29 16.50 6.04 -2.55
N CYS A 30 16.83 5.80 -3.82
CA CYS A 30 17.36 6.84 -4.70
C CYS A 30 16.36 8.01 -4.80
N PRO A 31 16.75 9.27 -4.49
CA PRO A 31 15.86 10.42 -4.56
C PRO A 31 15.22 10.62 -5.94
N ARG A 32 15.95 10.31 -7.01
CA ARG A 32 15.43 10.38 -8.38
C ARG A 32 14.30 9.38 -8.61
N ALA A 33 14.43 8.14 -8.14
CA ALA A 33 13.40 7.12 -8.30
C ALA A 33 12.12 7.51 -7.54
N ILE A 34 12.26 8.07 -6.34
CA ILE A 34 11.11 8.62 -5.58
C ILE A 34 10.44 9.74 -6.37
N ALA A 35 11.20 10.71 -6.88
CA ALA A 35 10.65 11.83 -7.65
C ALA A 35 9.89 11.37 -8.90
N GLU A 36 10.43 10.39 -9.63
CA GLU A 36 9.78 9.77 -10.78
C GLU A 36 8.46 9.08 -10.38
N THR A 37 8.45 8.31 -9.28
CA THR A 37 7.23 7.69 -8.72
C THR A 37 6.20 8.74 -8.32
N LYS A 38 6.60 9.80 -7.60
CA LYS A 38 5.72 10.89 -7.19
C LYS A 38 5.03 11.54 -8.39
N ALA A 39 5.81 11.90 -9.42
CA ALA A 39 5.29 12.52 -10.62
C ALA A 39 4.31 11.59 -11.37
N LYS A 40 4.69 10.31 -11.56
CA LYS A 40 3.87 9.35 -12.32
C LYS A 40 2.54 9.03 -11.62
N GLN A 41 2.55 8.92 -10.30
CA GLN A 41 1.38 8.52 -9.51
C GLN A 41 0.64 9.69 -8.86
N ARG A 42 1.07 10.95 -9.12
CA ARG A 42 0.49 12.16 -8.53
C ARG A 42 0.48 12.11 -7.00
N LEU A 43 1.58 11.65 -6.41
CA LEU A 43 1.71 11.56 -4.95
C LEU A 43 1.90 12.94 -4.32
N ARG A 44 1.61 13.05 -3.02
CA ARG A 44 1.93 14.28 -2.27
C ARG A 44 3.43 14.51 -2.19
N GLU A 45 3.81 15.78 -2.25
CA GLU A 45 5.22 16.19 -2.19
C GLU A 45 5.83 15.97 -0.80
N ASP A 46 5.01 16.01 0.26
CA ASP A 46 5.42 15.83 1.66
C ASP A 46 5.79 14.40 2.03
N LEU A 47 5.53 13.39 1.17
CA LEU A 47 5.90 12.00 1.46
C LEU A 47 7.42 11.84 1.55
N GLY A 48 7.90 11.49 2.75
CA GLY A 48 9.31 11.18 3.00
C GLY A 48 9.75 9.82 2.43
N PRO A 49 11.08 9.58 2.36
CA PRO A 49 11.65 8.34 1.82
C PRO A 49 11.25 7.07 2.59
N GLU A 50 10.77 7.19 3.83
CA GLU A 50 10.27 6.09 4.66
C GLU A 50 9.04 5.38 4.06
N HIS A 51 8.31 6.07 3.17
CA HIS A 51 7.16 5.53 2.45
C HIS A 51 7.52 4.81 1.16
N PHE A 52 8.81 4.65 0.86
CA PHE A 52 9.28 4.03 -0.38
C PHE A 52 10.21 2.85 -0.09
N ASP A 53 10.15 1.84 -0.95
CA ASP A 53 11.11 0.75 -0.98
C ASP A 53 12.41 1.18 -1.68
N SER A 54 13.47 0.40 -1.54
CA SER A 54 14.81 0.74 -2.04
C SER A 54 14.87 1.07 -3.54
N ASP A 55 13.91 0.56 -4.32
CA ASP A 55 13.78 0.82 -5.77
C ASP A 55 12.92 2.07 -6.10
N GLY A 56 12.47 2.81 -5.08
CA GLY A 56 11.66 4.02 -5.22
C GLY A 56 10.17 3.76 -5.42
N ARG A 57 9.69 2.51 -5.31
CA ARG A 57 8.25 2.21 -5.32
C ARG A 57 7.60 2.59 -4.00
N LEU A 58 6.34 2.99 -4.07
CA LEU A 58 5.57 3.28 -2.88
C LEU A 58 5.34 1.99 -2.08
N ARG A 59 5.70 2.03 -0.79
CA ARG A 59 5.43 0.95 0.17
C ARG A 59 4.00 1.10 0.69
N TRP A 60 3.10 0.27 0.19
CA TRP A 60 1.75 0.20 0.72
C TRP A 60 1.72 -0.49 2.10
N PRO A 61 0.78 -0.10 2.98
CA PRO A 61 0.53 -0.83 4.21
C PRO A 61 0.19 -2.31 3.92
N ALA A 62 0.51 -3.18 4.88
CA ALA A 62 0.13 -4.58 4.85
C ALA A 62 -1.41 -4.75 4.84
N ASP A 63 -1.86 -5.99 4.61
CA ASP A 63 -3.28 -6.36 4.70
C ASP A 63 -4.19 -5.43 3.90
N GLU A 64 -3.73 -5.00 2.73
CA GLU A 64 -4.52 -4.16 1.82
C GLU A 64 -4.95 -2.83 2.45
N GLY A 65 -4.16 -2.35 3.41
CA GLY A 65 -4.43 -1.13 4.15
C GLY A 65 -5.56 -1.24 5.17
N PHE A 66 -6.04 -2.44 5.53
CA PHE A 66 -6.98 -2.59 6.63
C PHE A 66 -6.26 -2.55 7.99
N ALA A 67 -6.81 -1.81 8.96
CA ALA A 67 -6.27 -1.74 10.33
C ALA A 67 -6.61 -2.98 11.18
N SER A 68 -7.53 -3.81 10.70
CA SER A 68 -7.99 -5.04 11.35
C SER A 68 -8.53 -6.00 10.27
N PRO A 69 -8.60 -7.31 10.52
CA PRO A 69 -9.12 -8.27 9.55
C PRO A 69 -10.48 -7.81 8.98
N PRO A 70 -10.61 -7.66 7.65
CA PRO A 70 -11.83 -7.12 7.07
C PRO A 70 -12.97 -8.13 7.16
N VAL A 71 -14.18 -7.62 7.31
CA VAL A 71 -15.42 -8.40 7.36
C VAL A 71 -16.06 -8.41 5.98
N LYS A 72 -16.62 -9.55 5.56
CA LYS A 72 -17.44 -9.63 4.35
C LYS A 72 -18.76 -8.91 4.58
N ALA A 73 -19.09 -7.98 3.70
CA ALA A 73 -20.32 -7.21 3.75
C ALA A 73 -20.97 -7.13 2.36
N LYS A 74 -22.24 -6.75 2.34
CA LYS A 74 -22.99 -6.51 1.11
C LYS A 74 -23.56 -5.09 1.16
N LEU A 75 -23.11 -4.24 0.25
CA LEU A 75 -23.63 -2.89 0.12
C LEU A 75 -25.03 -2.98 -0.49
N PRO A 76 -26.07 -2.38 0.12
CA PRO A 76 -27.39 -2.38 -0.46
C PRO A 76 -27.44 -1.54 -1.74
N GLU A 77 -28.39 -1.84 -2.59
CA GLU A 77 -28.74 -0.99 -3.73
C GLU A 77 -29.03 0.44 -3.26
N ASN A 78 -28.69 1.42 -4.12
CA ASN A 78 -28.72 2.85 -3.86
C ASN A 78 -27.71 3.37 -2.83
N THR A 79 -26.81 2.53 -2.30
CA THR A 79 -25.66 3.02 -1.51
C THR A 79 -24.77 3.90 -2.37
N ILE A 80 -24.35 5.05 -1.85
CA ILE A 80 -23.35 5.91 -2.50
C ILE A 80 -21.98 5.64 -1.89
N ILE A 81 -21.03 5.28 -2.75
CA ILE A 81 -19.62 5.10 -2.42
C ILE A 81 -18.77 6.01 -3.29
N ASP A 82 -17.60 6.40 -2.80
CA ASP A 82 -16.70 7.28 -3.53
C ASP A 82 -15.25 6.79 -3.51
N ARG A 83 -14.44 7.34 -4.41
CA ARG A 83 -13.00 7.09 -4.46
C ARG A 83 -12.25 8.23 -5.13
N TYR A 84 -11.02 8.43 -4.71
CA TYR A 84 -10.05 9.28 -5.41
C TYR A 84 -9.31 8.45 -6.44
N SER A 85 -9.33 8.87 -7.71
CA SER A 85 -8.66 8.16 -8.80
C SER A 85 -8.08 9.11 -9.85
N ALA A 86 -7.07 8.66 -10.58
CA ALA A 86 -6.52 9.40 -11.71
C ALA A 86 -7.45 9.34 -12.94
N GLN A 87 -8.25 8.28 -13.05
CA GLN A 87 -9.23 8.02 -14.10
C GLN A 87 -10.56 7.60 -13.46
N ILE A 88 -11.70 7.88 -14.11
CA ILE A 88 -13.04 7.60 -13.57
C ILE A 88 -13.87 6.82 -14.59
N GLY A 89 -14.99 6.25 -14.15
CA GLY A 89 -15.87 5.48 -15.01
C GLY A 89 -15.21 4.19 -15.50
N GLU A 90 -15.49 3.80 -16.74
CA GLU A 90 -14.95 2.56 -17.35
C GLU A 90 -13.41 2.55 -17.52
N LYS A 91 -12.74 3.67 -17.27
CA LYS A 91 -11.28 3.80 -17.29
C LYS A 91 -10.64 3.62 -15.90
N ASP A 92 -11.44 3.50 -14.84
CA ASP A 92 -10.94 3.30 -13.49
C ASP A 92 -10.74 1.80 -13.19
N TYR A 93 -9.50 1.38 -12.98
CA TYR A 93 -9.16 -0.01 -12.70
C TYR A 93 -8.94 -0.30 -11.21
N GLY A 94 -9.19 0.67 -10.32
CA GLY A 94 -9.07 0.45 -8.89
C GLY A 94 -10.24 -0.34 -8.29
N SER A 95 -10.09 -0.81 -7.06
CA SER A 95 -11.09 -1.65 -6.35
C SER A 95 -11.36 -1.23 -4.90
N PHE A 96 -10.82 -0.09 -4.46
CA PHE A 96 -11.04 0.47 -3.13
C PHE A 96 -11.97 1.68 -3.17
N PHE A 97 -12.97 1.68 -2.29
CA PHE A 97 -13.95 2.74 -2.14
C PHE A 97 -14.09 3.09 -0.66
N ALA A 98 -14.74 4.22 -0.36
CA ALA A 98 -15.24 4.53 0.98
C ALA A 98 -16.70 4.94 0.90
N PRO A 99 -17.42 5.01 2.03
CA PRO A 99 -18.68 5.75 2.10
C PRO A 99 -18.48 7.19 1.61
N GLU A 100 -19.46 7.71 0.89
CA GLU A 100 -19.48 9.12 0.49
C GLU A 100 -19.26 10.03 1.72
N GLY A 101 -18.41 11.04 1.57
CA GLY A 101 -18.13 12.01 2.62
C GLY A 101 -17.08 11.57 3.65
N THR A 102 -16.47 10.39 3.49
CA THR A 102 -15.31 10.00 4.30
C THR A 102 -14.16 11.00 4.09
N ALA A 103 -13.64 11.59 5.18
CA ALA A 103 -12.56 12.57 5.12
C ALA A 103 -11.31 12.01 4.43
N TYR A 104 -10.52 12.87 3.78
CA TYR A 104 -9.37 12.44 2.97
C TYR A 104 -8.32 11.73 3.83
N GLU A 105 -7.96 12.32 4.96
CA GLU A 105 -6.98 11.83 5.93
C GLU A 105 -7.41 10.50 6.56
N SER A 106 -8.71 10.27 6.68
CA SER A 106 -9.23 9.00 7.20
C SER A 106 -9.09 7.84 6.21
N ARG A 107 -8.75 8.11 4.95
CA ARG A 107 -8.54 7.10 3.90
C ARG A 107 -7.09 6.63 3.80
N SER A 108 -6.14 7.33 4.44
CA SER A 108 -4.70 7.05 4.37
C SER A 108 -4.19 6.87 2.93
N LEU A 109 -4.48 7.86 2.09
CA LEU A 109 -4.07 7.86 0.68
C LEU A 109 -2.75 8.63 0.48
N PRO A 110 -1.84 8.14 -0.39
CA PRO A 110 -0.57 8.79 -0.67
C PRO A 110 -0.71 9.92 -1.72
N TYR A 111 -1.85 9.99 -2.40
CA TYR A 111 -2.06 10.86 -3.56
C TYR A 111 -2.20 12.33 -3.15
N ASP A 112 -1.84 13.21 -4.05
CA ASP A 112 -2.19 14.62 -3.94
C ASP A 112 -3.67 14.77 -4.28
N GLN A 113 -4.49 15.06 -3.27
CA GLN A 113 -5.94 15.19 -3.40
C GLN A 113 -6.33 16.16 -4.52
N ALA A 114 -5.58 17.26 -4.71
CA ALA A 114 -5.86 18.27 -5.72
C ALA A 114 -5.56 17.79 -7.16
N LYS A 115 -4.76 16.72 -7.32
CA LYS A 115 -4.42 16.11 -8.60
C LYS A 115 -5.26 14.88 -8.94
N MET A 116 -6.21 14.53 -8.08
CA MET A 116 -7.08 13.35 -8.20
C MET A 116 -8.51 13.76 -8.51
N GLN A 117 -9.22 12.91 -9.23
CA GLN A 117 -10.66 13.04 -9.43
C GLN A 117 -11.37 12.38 -8.26
N HIS A 118 -12.39 13.05 -7.70
CA HIS A 118 -13.23 12.50 -6.65
C HIS A 118 -14.53 11.97 -7.26
N ALA A 119 -14.54 10.67 -7.59
CA ALA A 119 -15.67 10.05 -8.26
C ALA A 119 -16.64 9.43 -7.27
N ARG A 120 -17.94 9.59 -7.55
CA ARG A 120 -19.04 9.02 -6.75
C ARG A 120 -19.84 8.03 -7.57
N TYR A 121 -20.13 6.89 -6.96
CA TYR A 121 -20.81 5.77 -7.60
C TYR A 121 -22.03 5.34 -6.81
N ARG A 122 -23.12 5.06 -7.51
CA ARG A 122 -24.33 4.44 -6.95
C ARG A 122 -24.22 2.94 -7.14
N VAL A 123 -24.44 2.19 -6.07
CA VAL A 123 -24.62 0.74 -6.13
C VAL A 123 -25.98 0.43 -6.74
N LEU A 124 -26.00 -0.24 -7.89
CA LEU A 124 -27.23 -0.55 -8.66
C LEU A 124 -27.88 -1.88 -8.24
N LYS A 125 -27.14 -2.75 -7.58
CA LYS A 125 -27.63 -4.03 -7.03
C LYS A 125 -26.69 -4.48 -5.92
N PRO A 126 -27.13 -5.35 -5.00
CA PRO A 126 -26.35 -5.74 -3.83
C PRO A 126 -24.90 -6.15 -4.17
N LEU A 127 -23.93 -5.38 -3.68
CA LEU A 127 -22.50 -5.51 -4.05
C LEU A 127 -21.68 -6.09 -2.89
N GLU A 128 -21.01 -7.21 -3.14
CA GLU A 128 -20.14 -7.84 -2.15
C GLU A 128 -18.81 -7.10 -2.00
N VAL A 129 -18.39 -6.86 -0.76
CA VAL A 129 -17.16 -6.16 -0.41
C VAL A 129 -16.48 -6.81 0.80
N SER A 130 -15.17 -6.64 0.90
CA SER A 130 -14.45 -6.70 2.17
C SER A 130 -14.47 -5.30 2.80
N SER A 131 -14.89 -5.18 4.05
CA SER A 131 -15.06 -3.91 4.74
C SER A 131 -14.30 -3.86 6.06
N GLY A 132 -13.73 -2.70 6.38
CA GLY A 132 -13.00 -2.48 7.62
C GLY A 132 -12.36 -1.09 7.68
N PRO A 133 -11.84 -0.70 8.84
CA PRO A 133 -11.14 0.58 9.00
C PRO A 133 -9.83 0.59 8.20
N ALA A 134 -9.53 1.72 7.57
CA ALA A 134 -8.22 1.95 6.94
C ALA A 134 -7.14 2.10 8.03
N ALA A 135 -6.00 1.44 7.85
CA ALA A 135 -4.83 1.59 8.71
C ALA A 135 -4.25 3.01 8.57
N PRO A 136 -3.72 3.61 9.64
CA PRO A 136 -2.92 4.81 9.52
C PRO A 136 -1.72 4.56 8.60
N ALA A 137 -1.59 5.34 7.54
CA ALA A 137 -0.46 5.28 6.63
C ALA A 137 -0.15 6.64 6.00
N PHE A 138 1.04 6.78 5.44
CA PHE A 138 1.48 7.99 4.73
C PHE A 138 1.36 9.28 5.59
N GLY A 139 1.56 9.19 6.90
CA GLY A 139 1.40 10.34 7.80
C GLY A 139 -0.04 10.83 7.97
N GLN A 140 -1.04 10.04 7.57
CA GLN A 140 -2.45 10.30 7.80
C GLN A 140 -3.00 9.41 8.92
N THR A 141 -4.12 9.84 9.51
CA THR A 141 -4.72 9.17 10.69
C THR A 141 -5.41 7.85 10.35
N GLY A 142 -5.92 7.69 9.13
CA GLY A 142 -6.73 6.52 8.78
C GLY A 142 -8.01 6.43 9.61
N GLY A 143 -8.48 5.21 9.85
CA GLY A 143 -9.66 4.90 10.65
C GLY A 143 -10.99 5.04 9.92
N GLY A 144 -11.01 5.64 8.72
CA GLY A 144 -12.18 5.69 7.86
C GLY A 144 -12.57 4.30 7.38
N LEU A 145 -13.86 4.06 7.16
CA LEU A 145 -14.33 2.80 6.61
C LEU A 145 -13.91 2.69 5.14
N GLN A 146 -13.22 1.61 4.77
CA GLN A 146 -12.93 1.29 3.38
C GLN A 146 -13.69 0.03 2.95
N PHE A 147 -13.98 -0.03 1.65
CA PHE A 147 -14.58 -1.16 0.96
C PHE A 147 -13.65 -1.61 -0.15
N LYS A 148 -13.31 -2.90 -0.16
CA LYS A 148 -12.60 -3.53 -1.27
C LYS A 148 -13.53 -4.46 -2.03
N THR A 149 -13.68 -4.20 -3.32
CA THR A 149 -14.49 -5.03 -4.23
C THR A 149 -13.66 -6.18 -4.82
N PRO A 150 -14.30 -7.29 -5.22
CA PRO A 150 -13.62 -8.38 -5.92
C PRO A 150 -13.24 -8.03 -7.36
N LEU A 151 -13.94 -7.05 -7.96
CA LEU A 151 -13.75 -6.58 -9.33
C LEU A 151 -13.29 -5.12 -9.35
N SER A 152 -12.73 -4.69 -10.48
CA SER A 152 -12.36 -3.28 -10.70
C SER A 152 -13.59 -2.39 -10.86
N THR A 153 -13.45 -1.08 -10.62
CA THR A 153 -14.52 -0.10 -10.88
C THR A 153 -15.05 -0.23 -12.32
N SER A 154 -14.15 -0.38 -13.30
CA SER A 154 -14.48 -0.58 -14.71
C SER A 154 -15.35 -1.81 -14.94
N ASP A 155 -14.96 -2.96 -14.40
CA ASP A 155 -15.73 -4.20 -14.52
C ASP A 155 -17.10 -4.08 -13.82
N LEU A 156 -17.13 -3.45 -12.64
CA LEU A 156 -18.39 -3.25 -11.89
C LEU A 156 -19.37 -2.34 -12.63
N ILE A 157 -18.88 -1.34 -13.38
CA ILE A 157 -19.72 -0.51 -14.23
C ILE A 157 -20.26 -1.33 -15.40
N ARG A 158 -19.38 -2.03 -16.12
CA ARG A 158 -19.75 -2.86 -17.28
C ARG A 158 -20.76 -3.94 -16.91
N ASP A 159 -20.63 -4.52 -15.71
CA ASP A 159 -21.49 -5.59 -15.20
C ASP A 159 -22.76 -5.05 -14.52
N GLY A 160 -22.96 -3.72 -14.52
CA GLY A 160 -24.16 -3.05 -14.01
C GLY A 160 -24.30 -3.11 -12.49
N TYR A 161 -23.18 -3.17 -11.75
CA TYR A 161 -23.16 -3.04 -10.28
C TYR A 161 -23.00 -1.58 -9.84
N LEU A 162 -22.31 -0.75 -10.62
CA LEU A 162 -22.03 0.64 -10.29
C LEU A 162 -22.45 1.58 -11.43
N GLU A 163 -22.99 2.74 -11.05
CA GLU A 163 -23.23 3.87 -11.94
C GLU A 163 -22.45 5.09 -11.44
N LEU A 164 -21.72 5.76 -12.32
CA LEU A 164 -21.09 7.05 -12.01
C LEU A 164 -22.16 8.14 -11.91
N ILE A 165 -22.27 8.82 -10.76
CA ILE A 165 -23.37 9.77 -10.51
C ILE A 165 -23.03 11.18 -11.00
N SER A 166 -21.78 11.63 -10.81
CA SER A 166 -21.28 12.93 -11.31
C SER A 166 -19.76 12.96 -11.19
N PRO A 167 -19.03 13.54 -12.17
CA PRO A 167 -17.63 13.97 -12.02
C PRO A 167 -17.49 15.17 -11.08
#